data_AF-A0A2L2Z382-F1
#
_entry.id   AF-A0A2L2Z382-F1
#
_cell.length_a   1.000
_cell.length_b   1.000
_cell.length_c   1.000
_cell.angle_alpha   90.00
_cell.angle_beta   90.00
_cell.angle_gamma   90.00
#
_symmetry.space_group_name_H-M   'P 1'
#
loop_
_entity.id
_entity.type
_entity.pdbx_description
1 polymer ?
#
loop_
_entity_poly.entity_id
_entity_poly.type
_entity_poly.pdbx_seq_one_letter_code
_entity_poly.pdbx_strand_id
1 'polypeptide(L)'
;QMEPIIAALCPDEEEMFKNMMRRMHNIARIAREKDVRVMIDAEQSYFQPAINRITMELMRKYNKKKAIVFNTYQCYLKEAYDNVVLDL
;
A
#
# COMPACT_ATOMS: atom_id res chain seq x y z
N GLN A 1 21.88 -25.55 1.56
CA GLN A 1 21.92 -24.22 0.93
C GLN A 1 20.74 -23.44 1.46
N MET A 2 20.92 -22.22 1.95
CA MET A 2 19.80 -21.36 2.37
C MET A 2 19.14 -20.82 1.11
N GLU A 3 17.88 -21.17 0.89
CA GLU A 3 17.08 -20.51 -0.13
C GLU A 3 16.86 -19.04 0.28
N PRO A 4 16.89 -18.09 -0.67
CA PRO A 4 16.59 -16.71 -0.36
C PRO A 4 15.14 -16.64 0.17
N ILE A 5 14.94 -15.96 1.30
CA ILE A 5 13.64 -15.77 1.96
C ILE A 5 12.63 -15.06 1.02
N ILE A 6 13.12 -14.39 -0.02
CA ILE A 6 12.32 -13.73 -1.05
C ILE A 6 12.91 -14.10 -2.41
N ALA A 7 12.12 -14.73 -3.27
CA ALA A 7 12.48 -14.89 -4.67
C ALA A 7 12.63 -13.50 -5.31
N ALA A 8 13.78 -13.23 -5.93
CA ALA A 8 13.96 -12.00 -6.69
C ALA A 8 12.94 -11.98 -7.83
N LEU A 9 12.25 -10.85 -8.02
CA LEU A 9 11.34 -10.66 -9.14
C LEU A 9 12.09 -10.87 -10.45
N CYS A 10 11.44 -11.49 -11.42
CA CYS A 10 11.99 -11.51 -12.77
C CYS A 10 11.98 -10.09 -13.38
N PRO A 11 12.77 -9.82 -14.43
CA PRO A 11 12.81 -8.49 -15.04
C PRO A 11 11.43 -7.94 -15.45
N ASP A 12 10.56 -8.81 -15.96
CA ASP A 12 9.20 -8.45 -16.37
C ASP A 12 8.32 -8.11 -15.17
N GLU A 13 8.39 -8.88 -14.08
CA GLU A 13 7.67 -8.62 -12.83
C GLU A 13 8.13 -7.32 -12.17
N GLU A 14 9.44 -7.04 -12.19
CA GLU A 14 9.99 -5.78 -11.68
C GLU A 14 9.43 -4.57 -12.45
N GLU A 15 9.34 -4.68 -13.78
CA GLU A 15 8.77 -3.63 -14.62
C GLU A 15 7.25 -3.47 -14.38
N MET A 16 6.52 -4.59 -14.21
CA MET A 16 5.11 -4.56 -13.83
C MET A 16 4.90 -3.85 -12.49
N PHE A 17 5.74 -4.14 -11.50
CA PHE A 17 5.70 -3.50 -10.18
C PHE A 17 6.00 -2.00 -10.26
N LYS A 18 7.04 -1.60 -11.02
CA LYS A 18 7.35 -0.18 -11.29
C LYS A 18 6.17 0.55 -11.93
N ASN A 19 5.53 -0.08 -12.92
CA ASN A 19 4.37 0.47 -13.62
C ASN A 19 3.15 0.61 -12.69
N MET A 20 2.92 -0.36 -11.80
CA MET A 20 1.90 -0.25 -10.75
C MET A 20 2.20 0.92 -9.80
N MET A 21 3.41 1.02 -9.26
CA MET A 21 3.80 2.09 -8.34
C MET A 21 3.70 3.48 -8.98
N ARG A 22 4.08 3.61 -10.26
CA ARG A 22 3.90 4.86 -11.03
C ARG A 22 2.44 5.29 -11.12
N ARG A 23 1.52 4.34 -11.37
CA ARG A 23 0.07 4.61 -11.41
C ARG A 23 -0.46 5.04 -10.04
N MET A 24 -0.07 4.34 -8.97
CA MET A 24 -0.47 4.69 -7.60
C MET A 24 -0.02 6.10 -7.20
N HIS A 25 1.23 6.46 -7.50
CA HIS A 25 1.74 7.81 -7.26
C HIS A 25 1.00 8.87 -8.07
N ASN A 26 0.62 8.57 -9.31
CA ASN A 26 -0.14 9.50 -10.14
C ASN A 26 -1.54 9.75 -9.56
N ILE A 27 -2.25 8.70 -9.15
CA ILE A 27 -3.56 8.80 -8.49
C ILE A 27 -3.46 9.64 -7.22
N ALA A 28 -2.53 9.33 -6.32
CA ALA A 28 -2.36 10.06 -5.05
C ALA A 28 -1.97 11.53 -5.28
N ARG A 29 -1.14 11.82 -6.29
CA ARG A 29 -0.77 13.19 -6.66
C ARG A 29 -1.98 13.98 -7.15
N ILE A 30 -2.75 13.43 -8.10
CA ILE A 30 -3.94 14.09 -8.65
C ILE A 30 -4.99 14.28 -7.55
N ALA A 31 -5.18 13.28 -6.68
CA ALA A 31 -6.12 13.37 -5.57
C ALA A 31 -5.78 14.53 -4.63
N ARG A 32 -4.49 14.70 -4.29
CA ARG A 32 -4.01 15.85 -3.52
C ARG A 32 -4.24 17.18 -4.24
N GLU A 33 -3.95 17.25 -5.55
CA GLU A 33 -4.14 18.47 -6.36
C GLU A 33 -5.61 18.88 -6.48
N LYS A 34 -6.53 17.90 -6.50
CA LYS A 34 -7.97 18.10 -6.59
C LYS A 34 -8.66 18.15 -5.23
N ASP A 35 -7.90 18.03 -4.15
CA ASP A 35 -8.39 17.97 -2.76
C ASP A 35 -9.47 16.89 -2.51
N VAL A 36 -9.32 15.74 -3.17
CA VAL A 36 -10.20 14.57 -2.98
C VAL A 36 -9.48 13.46 -2.22
N ARG A 37 -10.26 12.61 -1.57
CA ARG A 37 -9.75 11.48 -0.77
C ARG A 37 -9.68 10.21 -1.62
N VAL A 38 -8.68 9.38 -1.38
CA VAL A 38 -8.48 8.07 -1.99
C VAL A 38 -8.43 7.03 -0.88
N MET A 39 -9.32 6.06 -0.94
CA MET A 39 -9.31 4.89 -0.08
C MET A 39 -8.77 3.72 -0.87
N ILE A 40 -7.79 3.01 -0.31
CA ILE A 40 -7.25 1.79 -0.92
C ILE A 40 -8.02 0.61 -0.33
N ASP A 41 -8.65 -0.17 -1.19
CA ASP A 41 -9.41 -1.35 -0.79
C ASP A 41 -8.48 -2.44 -0.25
N ALA A 42 -9.00 -3.19 0.72
CA ALA A 42 -8.37 -4.40 1.22
C ALA A 42 -8.77 -5.60 0.34
N GLU A 43 -7.83 -6.52 0.13
CA GLU A 43 -8.00 -7.69 -0.74
C GLU A 43 -7.88 -8.99 0.07
N GLN A 44 -7.64 -10.13 -0.58
CA GLN A 44 -7.43 -11.39 0.12
C GLN A 44 -6.19 -11.30 1.04
N SER A 45 -6.25 -11.97 2.20
CA SER A 45 -5.24 -11.87 3.26
C SER A 45 -3.80 -12.12 2.80
N TYR A 46 -3.58 -12.93 1.75
CA TYR A 46 -2.26 -13.19 1.19
C TYR A 46 -1.61 -11.93 0.56
N PHE A 47 -2.40 -11.03 -0.04
CA PHE A 47 -1.91 -9.79 -0.63
C PHE A 47 -1.88 -8.62 0.35
N GLN A 48 -2.65 -8.70 1.45
CA GLN A 48 -2.86 -7.59 2.36
C GLN A 48 -1.57 -7.02 2.97
N PRO A 49 -0.54 -7.80 3.34
CA PRO A 49 0.72 -7.24 3.86
C PRO A 49 1.41 -6.29 2.86
N ALA A 50 1.42 -6.65 1.57
CA ALA A 50 2.02 -5.82 0.52
C ALA A 50 1.19 -4.56 0.28
N ILE A 51 -0.15 -4.69 0.23
CA ILE A 51 -1.08 -3.56 0.05
C ILE A 51 -0.96 -2.57 1.22
N ASN A 52 -0.94 -3.06 2.46
CA ASN A 52 -0.74 -2.25 3.66
C ASN A 52 0.58 -1.48 3.57
N ARG A 53 1.68 -2.17 3.24
CA ARG A 53 3.00 -1.54 3.13
C ARG A 53 3.01 -0.42 2.07
N ILE A 54 2.47 -0.68 0.88
CA ILE A 54 2.40 0.32 -0.20
C ILE A 54 1.52 1.50 0.22
N THR A 55 0.37 1.22 0.82
CA THR A 55 -0.58 2.25 1.28
C THR A 55 0.05 3.14 2.33
N MET A 56 0.75 2.58 3.32
CA MET A 56 1.44 3.33 4.36
C MET A 56 2.54 4.24 3.79
N GLU A 57 3.30 3.79 2.79
CA GLU A 57 4.29 4.64 2.11
C GLU A 57 3.63 5.80 1.35
N LEU A 58 2.50 5.55 0.69
CA LEU A 58 1.72 6.61 0.03
C LEU A 58 1.17 7.60 1.06
N MET A 59 0.59 7.12 2.16
CA MET A 59 0.11 7.96 3.26
C MET A 59 1.24 8.82 3.82
N ARG A 60 2.41 8.23 4.13
CA ARG A 60 3.60 8.96 4.61
C ARG A 60 4.02 10.06 3.63
N LYS A 61 3.93 9.82 2.32
CA LYS A 61 4.35 10.79 1.29
C LYS A 61 3.33 11.90 1.06
N TYR A 62 2.05 11.58 0.98
CA TYR A 62 1.01 12.51 0.54
C TYR A 62 0.19 13.12 1.69
N ASN A 63 0.07 12.46 2.85
CA ASN A 63 -0.70 12.95 3.99
C ASN A 63 0.11 13.87 4.91
N LYS A 64 0.75 14.91 4.37
CA LYS A 64 1.61 15.82 5.16
C LYS A 64 0.83 16.89 5.92
N LYS A 65 -0.17 17.49 5.27
CA LYS A 65 -1.00 18.58 5.85
C LYS A 65 -2.44 18.17 6.06
N LYS A 66 -2.94 17.27 5.22
CA LYS A 66 -4.32 16.76 5.21
C LYS A 66 -4.27 15.28 4.86
N ALA A 67 -5.18 14.49 5.42
CA ALA A 67 -5.35 13.09 5.05
C ALA A 67 -6.00 12.98 3.65
N ILE A 68 -5.24 12.47 2.69
CA ILE A 68 -5.64 12.27 1.30
C ILE A 68 -5.79 10.77 1.00
N VAL A 69 -4.79 9.97 1.36
CA VAL A 69 -4.80 8.51 1.18
C VAL A 69 -5.24 7.83 2.48
N PHE A 70 -6.09 6.83 2.38
CA PHE A 70 -6.62 6.06 3.51
C PHE A 70 -6.39 4.57 3.27
N ASN A 71 -6.01 3.86 4.34
CA ASN A 71 -5.90 2.42 4.36
C ASN A 71 -7.23 1.77 4.81
N THR A 72 -7.45 0.52 4.42
CA THR A 72 -8.60 -0.28 4.83
C THR A 72 -8.14 -1.45 5.68
N TYR A 73 -8.58 -1.51 6.94
CA TYR A 73 -8.30 -2.64 7.83
C TYR A 73 -9.52 -3.56 7.93
N GLN A 74 -9.31 -4.85 7.67
CA GLN A 74 -10.35 -5.87 7.73
C GLN A 74 -10.55 -6.38 9.16
N CYS A 75 -11.46 -5.76 9.92
CA CYS A 75 -11.67 -6.07 11.35
C CYS A 75 -12.16 -7.50 11.65
N TYR A 76 -12.53 -8.30 10.64
CA TYR A 76 -12.84 -9.72 10.84
C TYR A 76 -11.58 -10.59 10.97
N LEU A 77 -10.41 -10.09 10.57
CA LEU A 77 -9.13 -10.79 10.72
C LEU A 77 -8.61 -10.64 12.15
N LYS A 78 -8.06 -11.73 12.70
CA LYS A 78 -7.45 -11.75 14.04
C LYS A 78 -6.30 -10.74 14.17
N GLU A 79 -5.53 -10.55 13.10
CA GLU A 79 -4.37 -9.65 13.04
C GLU A 79 -4.76 -8.18 12.86
N ALA A 80 -6.04 -7.85 12.67
CA ALA A 80 -6.46 -6.48 12.37
C ALA A 80 -6.06 -5.49 13.46
N TYR A 81 -6.19 -5.89 14.73
CA TYR A 81 -5.77 -5.06 15.86
C TYR A 81 -4.26 -4.80 15.84
N ASP A 82 -3.46 -5.86 15.71
CA ASP A 82 -2.01 -5.75 15.71
C ASP A 82 -1.51 -4.91 14.52
N ASN A 83 -2.09 -5.08 13.34
CA ASN A 83 -1.77 -4.30 12.14
C ASN A 83 -2.05 -2.79 12.35
N VAL A 84 -3.21 -2.45 12.92
CA VAL A 84 -3.53 -1.05 13.22
C VAL A 84 -2.55 -0.46 14.22
N VAL A 85 -2.19 -1.22 15.26
CA VAL A 85 -1.23 -0.78 16.28
C VAL A 85 0.18 -0.57 15.69
N LEU A 86 0.61 -1.44 14.78
CA LEU A 86 1.90 -1.32 14.09
C LEU A 86 1.98 -0.12 13.14
N ASP A 87 0.86 0.29 12.56
CA ASP A 87 0.78 1.36 11.56
C ASP A 87 0.54 2.76 12.15
N LEU A 88 0.25 2.86 13.46
CA LEU A 88 0.13 4.13 14.22
C LEU A 88 1.49 4.70 14.63
#